data_AF-A0A8S3UZW9-F1
#
_entry.id   AF-A0A8S3UZW9-F1
#
_cell.length_a   1.000
_cell.length_b   1.000
_cell.length_c   1.000
_cell.angle_alpha   90.00
_cell.angle_beta   90.00
_cell.angle_gamma   90.00
#
_symmetry.space_group_name_H-M   'P 1'
#
loop_
_entity.id
_entity.type
_entity.pdbx_description
1 polymer ?
#
loop_
_entity_poly.entity_id
_entity_poly.type
_entity_poly.pdbx_seq_one_letter_code
_entity_poly.pdbx_strand_id
1 'polypeptide(L)'
;MYEASSGAKINRQKSEILPTGKGRIADNEKNKYNLQVCENYILLLGVYVGKDKTVCDHLNWSGKVSKIKSLLNMWMQRQLTIQGRVNVISSLFMSRLWYSLFVTSMPDQVLRDIKTACVSFVWNNGAHLVKYNTIIDQKCNGGTIESKMYAFRLKFLARFLDKNYKVLWKSTFKYFISKILNMNLSEEILFMSLPENLKCIPNVYKEMFKGFDLLRDDIEFDLSTENVYDQPLFCNPNVLFDEKTVIWYDFINAGIVQVKDISYEVVESFFTRNGS
;
A
#
# COMPACT_ATOMS: atom_id res chain seq x y z
N MET A 1 -18.25 -18.79 27.22
CA MET A 1 -17.15 -18.19 28.02
C MET A 1 -17.19 -16.67 27.95
N TYR A 2 -16.99 -16.03 26.78
CA TYR A 2 -16.96 -14.55 26.69
C TYR A 2 -18.27 -13.86 27.11
N GLU A 3 -19.43 -14.36 26.67
CA GLU A 3 -20.74 -13.79 27.07
C GLU A 3 -20.97 -13.87 28.58
N ALA A 4 -20.53 -14.97 29.21
CA ALA A 4 -20.68 -15.20 30.64
C ALA A 4 -19.79 -14.26 31.49
N SER A 5 -18.63 -13.86 30.97
CA SER A 5 -17.70 -12.97 31.68
C SER A 5 -17.96 -11.48 31.42
N SER A 6 -18.43 -11.12 30.22
CA SER A 6 -18.62 -9.71 29.81
C SER A 6 -20.07 -9.23 29.91
N GLY A 7 -21.04 -10.14 30.00
CA GLY A 7 -22.47 -9.83 29.89
C GLY A 7 -22.92 -9.40 28.49
N ALA A 8 -22.00 -9.33 27.51
CA ALA A 8 -22.31 -8.99 26.13
C ALA A 8 -22.97 -10.18 25.42
N LYS A 9 -23.95 -9.90 24.55
CA LYS A 9 -24.63 -10.90 23.70
C LYS A 9 -24.32 -10.65 22.23
N ILE A 10 -24.12 -11.73 21.47
CA ILE A 10 -23.91 -11.64 20.01
C ILE A 10 -25.19 -11.16 19.32
N ASN A 11 -25.06 -10.13 18.46
CA ASN A 11 -26.15 -9.71 17.58
C ASN A 11 -26.18 -10.57 16.31
N ARG A 12 -26.95 -11.65 16.35
CA ARG A 12 -27.05 -12.63 15.26
C ARG A 12 -27.52 -12.06 13.92
N GLN A 13 -28.26 -10.94 13.92
CA GLN A 13 -28.71 -10.28 12.69
C GLN A 13 -27.59 -9.49 12.00
N LYS A 14 -26.55 -9.09 12.74
CA LYS A 14 -25.41 -8.32 12.24
C LYS A 14 -24.13 -9.14 12.14
N SER A 15 -24.10 -10.32 12.76
CA SER A 15 -22.93 -11.20 12.81
C SER A 15 -22.98 -12.20 11.66
N GLU A 16 -21.97 -12.13 10.80
CA GLU A 16 -21.82 -12.99 9.64
C GLU A 16 -20.49 -13.76 9.72
N ILE A 17 -20.44 -14.93 9.09
CA ILE A 17 -19.24 -15.76 8.98
C ILE A 17 -18.74 -15.72 7.54
N LEU A 18 -17.49 -15.29 7.35
CA LEU A 18 -16.79 -15.35 6.07
C LEU A 18 -15.67 -16.42 6.16
N PRO A 19 -15.82 -17.58 5.50
CA PRO A 19 -14.72 -18.55 5.41
C PRO A 19 -13.57 -17.96 4.60
N THR A 20 -12.35 -18.02 5.12
CA THR A 20 -11.15 -17.49 4.45
C THR A 20 -10.37 -18.61 3.74
N GLY A 21 -9.64 -18.25 2.69
CA GLY A 21 -8.86 -19.20 1.88
C GLY A 21 -9.72 -20.14 1.02
N LYS A 22 -9.20 -21.35 0.77
CA LYS A 22 -9.88 -22.40 -0.02
C LYS A 22 -10.98 -23.13 0.75
N GLY A 23 -11.05 -22.92 2.07
CA GLY A 23 -12.06 -23.54 2.92
C GLY A 23 -13.47 -23.10 2.55
N ARG A 24 -14.40 -24.04 2.65
CA ARG A 24 -15.85 -23.81 2.61
C ARG A 24 -16.44 -24.45 3.86
N ILE A 25 -17.48 -23.82 4.40
CA ILE A 25 -18.25 -24.41 5.48
C ILE A 25 -19.20 -25.41 4.82
N ALA A 26 -19.11 -26.68 5.22
CA ALA A 26 -19.99 -27.71 4.71
C ALA A 26 -21.46 -27.39 5.07
N ASP A 27 -22.41 -27.77 4.22
CA ASP A 27 -23.81 -27.36 4.38
C ASP A 27 -24.43 -27.86 5.70
N ASN A 28 -23.98 -29.03 6.18
CA ASN A 28 -24.34 -29.57 7.49
C ASN A 28 -23.80 -28.73 8.68
N GLU A 29 -22.75 -27.94 8.49
CA GLU A 29 -22.15 -27.08 9.52
C GLU A 29 -22.63 -25.63 9.47
N LYS A 30 -23.31 -25.20 8.38
CA LYS A 30 -23.81 -23.82 8.24
C LYS A 30 -24.76 -23.41 9.37
N ASN A 31 -25.56 -24.35 9.87
CA ASN A 31 -26.51 -24.11 10.96
C ASN A 31 -25.91 -24.27 12.36
N LYS A 32 -24.67 -24.75 12.49
CA LYS A 32 -24.03 -25.04 13.79
C LYS A 32 -23.95 -23.82 14.70
N TYR A 33 -23.77 -22.64 14.11
CA TYR A 33 -23.57 -21.38 14.85
C TYR A 33 -24.82 -20.48 14.84
N ASN A 34 -25.86 -20.82 14.07
CA ASN A 34 -27.04 -19.97 13.86
C ASN A 34 -26.64 -18.52 13.50
N LEU A 35 -25.68 -18.39 12.57
CA LEU A 35 -25.18 -17.12 12.01
C LEU A 35 -25.22 -17.23 10.49
N GLN A 36 -25.43 -16.11 9.81
CA GLN A 36 -25.42 -16.07 8.35
C GLN A 36 -24.00 -16.33 7.82
N VAL A 37 -23.87 -17.30 6.92
CA VAL A 37 -22.60 -17.59 6.24
C VAL A 37 -22.57 -16.84 4.91
N CYS A 38 -21.61 -15.94 4.77
CA CYS A 38 -21.38 -15.17 3.55
C CYS A 38 -20.15 -15.75 2.83
N GLU A 39 -20.33 -16.38 1.67
CA GLU A 39 -19.22 -17.09 0.99
C GLU A 39 -18.29 -16.14 0.20
N ASN A 40 -18.80 -14.96 -0.19
CA ASN A 40 -18.11 -14.07 -1.13
C ASN A 40 -17.39 -12.90 -0.43
N TYR A 41 -18.12 -12.11 0.36
CA TYR A 41 -17.63 -10.89 1.00
C TYR A 41 -18.39 -10.59 2.30
N ILE A 42 -17.79 -9.75 3.14
CA ILE A 42 -18.38 -9.18 4.36
C ILE A 42 -18.03 -7.69 4.45
N LEU A 43 -18.87 -6.89 5.11
CA LEU A 43 -18.63 -5.46 5.33
C LEU A 43 -17.91 -5.24 6.68
N LEU A 44 -16.68 -4.75 6.63
CA LEU A 44 -15.87 -4.42 7.82
C LEU A 44 -15.54 -2.93 7.82
N LEU A 45 -16.00 -2.21 8.84
CA LEU A 45 -15.73 -0.77 9.02
C LEU A 45 -16.08 0.08 7.77
N GLY A 46 -17.08 -0.33 6.98
CA GLY A 46 -17.46 0.37 5.76
C GLY A 46 -16.65 0.00 4.51
N VAL A 47 -15.85 -1.07 4.57
CA VAL A 47 -15.09 -1.65 3.45
C VAL A 47 -15.50 -3.11 3.26
N TYR A 48 -15.89 -3.48 2.04
CA TYR A 48 -16.13 -4.85 1.65
C TYR A 48 -14.81 -5.61 1.52
N VAL A 49 -14.71 -6.72 2.25
CA VAL A 49 -13.56 -7.62 2.24
C VAL A 49 -14.06 -9.03 1.92
N GLY A 50 -13.35 -9.75 1.05
CA GLY A 50 -13.85 -11.02 0.53
C GLY A 50 -12.79 -11.80 -0.23
N LYS A 51 -13.20 -12.96 -0.76
CA LYS A 51 -12.33 -13.85 -1.54
C LYS A 51 -11.99 -13.27 -2.91
N ASP A 52 -12.99 -12.69 -3.56
CA ASP A 52 -12.83 -12.05 -4.86
C ASP A 52 -12.55 -10.56 -4.69
N LYS A 53 -11.31 -10.18 -4.95
CA LYS A 53 -10.86 -8.79 -4.87
C LYS A 53 -11.60 -7.90 -5.88
N THR A 54 -11.87 -8.38 -7.08
CA THR A 54 -12.49 -7.55 -8.14
C THR A 54 -13.92 -7.17 -7.77
N VAL A 55 -14.68 -8.12 -7.22
CA VAL A 55 -16.03 -7.88 -6.70
C VAL A 55 -16.00 -6.92 -5.51
N CYS A 56 -15.07 -7.13 -4.58
CA CYS A 56 -14.92 -6.23 -3.42
C CYS A 56 -14.54 -4.81 -3.84
N ASP A 57 -13.60 -4.65 -4.76
CA ASP A 57 -13.18 -3.35 -5.29
C ASP A 57 -14.35 -2.66 -6.01
N HIS A 58 -15.13 -3.40 -6.80
CA HIS A 58 -16.34 -2.86 -7.41
C HIS A 58 -17.35 -2.37 -6.37
N LEU A 59 -17.67 -3.16 -5.34
CA LEU A 59 -18.58 -2.75 -4.27
C LEU A 59 -18.05 -1.55 -3.46
N ASN A 60 -16.74 -1.50 -3.23
CA ASN A 60 -16.09 -0.44 -2.47
C ASN A 60 -16.07 0.89 -3.21
N TRP A 61 -15.87 0.88 -4.52
CA TRP A 61 -15.61 2.10 -5.30
C TRP A 61 -16.80 2.56 -6.15
N SER A 62 -17.58 1.66 -6.76
CA SER A 62 -18.66 2.02 -7.70
C SER A 62 -19.65 3.03 -7.08
N GLY A 63 -20.20 2.72 -5.91
CA GLY A 63 -21.14 3.59 -5.22
C GLY A 63 -20.53 4.94 -4.80
N LYS A 64 -19.23 4.97 -4.48
CA LYS A 64 -18.52 6.20 -4.13
C LYS A 64 -18.31 7.08 -5.36
N VAL A 65 -17.87 6.49 -6.47
CA VAL A 65 -17.69 7.19 -7.75
C VAL A 65 -19.02 7.77 -8.23
N SER A 66 -20.11 7.00 -8.20
CA SER A 66 -21.44 7.48 -8.59
C SER A 66 -21.90 8.65 -7.73
N LYS A 67 -21.75 8.57 -6.40
CA LYS A 67 -22.08 9.67 -5.48
C LYS A 67 -21.25 10.94 -5.77
N ILE A 68 -19.95 10.77 -6.04
CA ILE A 68 -19.08 11.89 -6.40
C ILE A 68 -19.53 12.54 -7.71
N LYS A 69 -19.81 11.75 -8.75
CA LYS A 69 -20.32 12.26 -10.04
C LYS A 69 -21.64 13.02 -9.87
N SER A 70 -22.61 12.48 -9.13
CA SER A 70 -23.88 13.15 -8.86
C SER A 70 -23.70 14.47 -8.10
N LEU A 71 -22.81 14.50 -7.12
CA LEU A 71 -22.49 15.72 -6.39
C LEU A 71 -21.78 16.74 -7.30
N LEU A 72 -20.84 16.33 -8.16
CA LEU A 72 -20.18 17.23 -9.12
C LEU A 72 -21.21 17.87 -10.05
N ASN A 73 -22.16 17.08 -10.56
CA ASN A 73 -23.25 17.57 -11.41
C ASN A 73 -24.16 18.57 -10.69
N MET A 74 -24.49 18.32 -9.42
CA MET A 74 -25.25 19.28 -8.60
C MET A 74 -24.50 20.61 -8.43
N TRP A 75 -23.20 20.53 -8.14
CA TRP A 75 -22.37 21.73 -7.97
C TRP A 75 -22.11 22.47 -9.29
N MET A 76 -22.20 21.77 -10.42
CA MET A 76 -22.03 22.35 -11.75
C MET A 76 -23.13 23.37 -12.09
N GLN A 77 -24.32 23.23 -11.50
CA GLN A 77 -25.43 24.18 -11.66
C GLN A 77 -25.13 25.56 -11.04
N ARG A 78 -24.09 25.66 -10.19
CA ARG A 78 -23.70 26.91 -9.54
C ARG A 78 -22.69 27.65 -10.40
N GLN A 79 -22.86 28.97 -10.51
CA GLN A 79 -21.90 29.85 -11.17
C GLN A 79 -20.68 30.04 -10.26
N LEU A 80 -19.69 29.16 -10.41
CA LEU A 80 -18.43 29.18 -9.69
C LEU A 80 -17.29 29.57 -10.62
N THR A 81 -16.35 30.36 -10.10
CA THR A 81 -15.06 30.58 -10.75
C THR A 81 -14.28 29.26 -10.82
N ILE A 82 -13.29 29.17 -11.71
CA ILE A 82 -12.40 28.01 -11.82
C ILE A 82 -11.75 27.69 -10.46
N GLN A 83 -11.26 28.72 -9.76
CA GLN A 83 -10.68 28.55 -8.43
C GLN A 83 -11.71 28.09 -7.39
N GLY A 84 -12.94 28.59 -7.46
CA GLY A 84 -14.06 28.11 -6.66
C GLY A 84 -14.30 26.61 -6.88
N ARG A 85 -14.35 26.16 -8.12
CA ARG A 85 -14.53 24.74 -8.46
C ARG A 85 -13.39 23.86 -7.96
N VAL A 86 -12.14 24.30 -8.11
CA VAL A 86 -10.97 23.59 -7.56
C VAL A 86 -11.09 23.48 -6.03
N ASN A 87 -11.47 24.55 -5.34
CA ASN A 87 -11.66 24.53 -3.89
C ASN A 87 -12.79 23.57 -3.46
N VAL A 88 -13.89 23.50 -4.22
CA VAL A 88 -14.98 22.54 -3.95
C VAL A 88 -14.46 21.11 -4.12
N ILE A 89 -13.70 20.81 -5.18
CA ILE A 89 -13.01 19.51 -5.37
C ILE A 89 -12.20 19.15 -4.13
N SER A 90 -11.25 20.00 -3.73
CA SER A 90 -10.32 19.71 -2.64
C SER A 90 -11.02 19.56 -1.28
N SER A 91 -12.02 20.38 -0.99
CA SER A 91 -12.67 20.40 0.33
C SER A 91 -13.77 19.36 0.52
N LEU A 92 -14.64 19.16 -0.48
CA LEU A 92 -15.86 18.35 -0.33
C LEU A 92 -15.79 17.00 -1.02
N PHE A 93 -15.12 16.93 -2.17
CA PHE A 93 -15.09 15.69 -2.95
C PHE A 93 -13.95 14.78 -2.49
N MET A 94 -12.76 15.36 -2.38
CA MET A 94 -11.57 14.60 -2.00
C MET A 94 -11.64 14.11 -0.54
N SER A 95 -12.24 14.88 0.37
CA SER A 95 -12.43 14.49 1.78
C SER A 95 -13.21 13.17 1.95
N ARG A 96 -14.13 12.86 1.03
CA ARG A 96 -14.90 11.60 1.03
C ARG A 96 -14.09 10.39 0.59
N LEU A 97 -12.99 10.60 -0.14
CA LEU A 97 -12.13 9.53 -0.66
C LEU A 97 -11.04 9.13 0.34
N TRP A 98 -10.63 10.04 1.24
CA TRP A 98 -9.49 9.83 2.13
C TRP A 98 -9.57 8.58 2.97
N TYR A 99 -10.73 8.27 3.56
CA TYR A 99 -10.88 7.05 4.35
C TYR A 99 -10.68 5.79 3.49
N SER A 100 -11.31 5.71 2.32
CA SER A 100 -11.16 4.55 1.44
C SER A 100 -9.75 4.43 0.87
N LEU A 101 -9.13 5.55 0.48
CA LEU A 101 -7.73 5.57 0.05
C LEU A 101 -6.79 5.16 1.17
N PHE A 102 -7.08 5.51 2.43
CA PHE A 102 -6.25 5.13 3.57
C PHE A 102 -6.26 3.62 3.81
N VAL A 103 -7.44 2.98 3.71
CA VAL A 103 -7.62 1.56 4.06
C VAL A 103 -7.39 0.61 2.88
N THR A 104 -7.72 1.01 1.66
CA THR A 104 -7.65 0.17 0.47
C THR A 104 -6.88 0.83 -0.68
N SER A 105 -6.31 -0.01 -1.54
CA SER A 105 -5.76 0.42 -2.84
C SER A 105 -6.88 0.87 -3.76
N MET A 106 -6.64 1.91 -4.55
CA MET A 106 -7.59 2.40 -5.56
C MET A 106 -7.27 1.76 -6.90
N PRO A 107 -8.21 1.07 -7.56
CA PRO A 107 -8.00 0.58 -8.92
C PRO A 107 -7.74 1.73 -9.90
N ASP A 108 -6.85 1.52 -10.87
CA ASP A 108 -6.46 2.58 -11.82
C ASP A 108 -7.64 3.11 -12.63
N GLN A 109 -8.62 2.24 -12.95
CA GLN A 109 -9.85 2.65 -13.63
C GLN A 109 -10.65 3.63 -12.78
N VAL A 110 -10.76 3.39 -11.47
CA VAL A 110 -11.46 4.29 -10.55
C VAL A 110 -10.74 5.63 -10.47
N LEU A 111 -9.40 5.62 -10.39
CA LEU A 111 -8.60 6.85 -10.39
C LEU A 111 -8.83 7.66 -11.68
N ARG A 112 -8.81 7.00 -12.85
CA ARG A 112 -9.08 7.65 -14.15
C ARG A 112 -10.48 8.23 -14.21
N ASP A 113 -11.49 7.52 -13.75
CA ASP A 113 -12.88 7.97 -13.73
C ASP A 113 -13.07 9.22 -12.85
N ILE A 114 -12.46 9.22 -11.66
CA ILE A 114 -12.52 10.36 -10.74
C ILE A 114 -11.79 11.57 -11.34
N LYS A 115 -10.58 11.37 -11.88
CA LYS A 115 -9.82 12.43 -12.54
C LYS A 115 -10.60 13.05 -13.69
N THR A 116 -11.19 12.21 -14.55
CA THR A 116 -12.00 12.68 -15.69
C THR A 116 -13.18 13.51 -15.19
N ALA A 117 -13.92 13.03 -14.18
CA ALA A 117 -15.04 13.78 -13.60
C ALA A 117 -14.60 15.11 -12.99
N CYS A 118 -13.47 15.16 -12.28
CA CYS A 118 -12.92 16.39 -11.71
C CYS A 118 -12.53 17.38 -12.81
N VAL A 119 -11.86 16.92 -13.88
CA VAL A 119 -11.49 17.75 -15.03
C VAL A 119 -12.73 18.33 -15.69
N SER A 120 -13.72 17.50 -16.01
CA SER A 120 -14.99 17.94 -16.61
C SER A 120 -15.70 18.99 -15.74
N PHE A 121 -15.69 18.81 -14.42
CA PHE A 121 -16.26 19.77 -13.49
C PHE A 121 -15.54 21.12 -13.51
N VAL A 122 -14.20 21.13 -13.41
CA VAL A 122 -13.40 22.36 -13.44
C VAL A 122 -13.73 23.21 -14.68
N TRP A 123 -13.85 22.55 -15.83
CA TRP A 123 -14.09 23.20 -17.12
C TRP A 123 -15.57 23.39 -17.49
N ASN A 124 -16.53 23.04 -16.62
CA ASN A 124 -17.96 23.08 -16.93
C ASN A 124 -18.36 22.29 -18.19
N ASN A 125 -17.72 21.15 -18.45
CA ASN A 125 -17.82 20.40 -19.70
C ASN A 125 -17.41 21.20 -20.96
N GLY A 126 -16.68 22.30 -20.82
CA GLY A 126 -16.09 23.06 -21.91
C GLY A 126 -14.69 22.55 -22.31
N ALA A 127 -14.06 23.25 -23.25
CA ALA A 127 -12.72 22.91 -23.74
C ALA A 127 -11.66 23.02 -22.63
N HIS A 128 -10.77 22.03 -22.57
CA HIS A 128 -9.65 22.00 -21.63
C HIS A 128 -8.55 22.97 -22.06
N LEU A 129 -8.47 24.14 -21.42
CA LEU A 129 -7.44 25.14 -21.74
C LEU A 129 -6.09 24.82 -21.08
N VAL A 130 -6.09 24.07 -19.98
CA VAL A 130 -4.89 23.73 -19.19
C VAL A 130 -4.96 22.27 -18.71
N LYS A 131 -3.80 21.60 -18.64
CA LYS A 131 -3.67 20.24 -18.11
C LYS A 131 -4.09 20.19 -16.64
N TYR A 132 -4.78 19.12 -16.25
CA TYR A 132 -5.28 18.88 -14.88
C TYR A 132 -4.21 19.02 -13.81
N ASN A 133 -3.03 18.41 -14.01
CA ASN A 133 -1.94 18.44 -13.05
C ASN A 133 -1.52 19.88 -12.77
N THR A 134 -1.39 20.72 -13.80
CA THR A 134 -1.01 22.13 -13.66
C THR A 134 -2.01 22.96 -12.86
N ILE A 135 -3.31 22.65 -12.94
CA ILE A 135 -4.36 23.37 -12.19
C ILE A 135 -4.29 23.04 -10.69
N ILE A 136 -3.90 21.82 -10.37
CA ILE A 136 -3.90 21.31 -9.00
C ILE A 136 -2.55 21.54 -8.29
N ASP A 137 -1.45 21.60 -9.04
CA ASP A 137 -0.10 21.78 -8.51
C ASP A 137 0.14 23.16 -7.89
N GLN A 138 -0.62 24.19 -8.32
CA GLN A 138 -0.40 25.58 -7.90
C GLN A 138 -0.63 25.85 -6.40
N LYS A 139 -1.20 24.90 -5.65
CA LYS A 139 -1.28 24.97 -4.17
C LYS A 139 -0.33 23.93 -3.55
N CYS A 140 0.96 24.25 -3.55
CA CYS A 140 2.00 23.65 -2.71
C CYS A 140 2.07 22.10 -2.75
N ASN A 141 2.79 21.54 -3.74
CA ASN A 141 3.49 20.24 -3.75
C ASN A 141 2.79 18.99 -3.16
N GLY A 142 1.45 18.97 -3.04
CA GLY A 142 0.71 17.83 -2.47
C GLY A 142 -0.68 17.61 -3.05
N GLY A 143 -1.01 18.28 -4.16
CA GLY A 143 -2.38 18.50 -4.62
C GLY A 143 -3.10 17.31 -5.28
N THR A 144 -2.40 16.23 -5.65
CA THR A 144 -3.02 15.12 -6.38
C THR A 144 -3.55 14.00 -5.45
N ILE A 145 -4.47 13.18 -5.99
CA ILE A 145 -4.98 12.00 -5.28
C ILE A 145 -3.83 11.04 -4.97
N GLU A 146 -2.91 10.86 -5.92
CA GLU A 146 -1.77 9.97 -5.78
C GLU A 146 -0.77 10.46 -4.75
N SER A 147 -0.41 11.75 -4.76
CA SER A 147 0.45 12.34 -3.72
C SER A 147 -0.14 12.11 -2.33
N LYS A 148 -1.47 12.27 -2.18
CA LYS A 148 -2.15 12.00 -0.90
C LYS A 148 -2.15 10.52 -0.52
N MET A 149 -2.34 9.64 -1.51
CA MET A 149 -2.26 8.19 -1.33
C MET A 149 -0.86 7.80 -0.84
N TYR A 150 0.20 8.24 -1.51
CA TYR A 150 1.58 7.98 -1.11
C TYR A 150 1.87 8.52 0.29
N ALA A 151 1.42 9.74 0.62
CA ALA A 151 1.56 10.29 1.96
C ALA A 151 0.89 9.41 3.05
N PHE A 152 -0.28 8.83 2.76
CA PHE A 152 -0.91 7.87 3.68
C PHE A 152 -0.11 6.58 3.83
N ARG A 153 0.46 6.06 2.75
CA ARG A 153 1.31 4.86 2.78
C ARG A 153 2.61 5.11 3.54
N LEU A 154 3.25 6.25 3.31
CA LEU A 154 4.47 6.67 4.00
C LEU A 154 4.23 6.90 5.49
N LYS A 155 3.07 7.45 5.88
CA LYS A 155 2.69 7.53 7.29
C LYS A 155 2.58 6.15 7.94
N PHE A 156 2.13 5.14 7.20
CA PHE A 156 2.09 3.76 7.67
C PHE A 156 3.51 3.19 7.80
N LEU A 157 4.40 3.48 6.84
CA LEU A 157 5.81 3.11 6.90
C LEU A 157 6.56 3.75 8.08
N ALA A 158 6.36 5.05 8.32
CA ALA A 158 6.96 5.73 9.47
C ALA A 158 6.56 5.07 10.82
N ARG A 159 5.29 4.64 10.93
CA ARG A 159 4.82 3.88 12.09
C ARG A 159 5.41 2.47 12.18
N PHE A 160 5.76 1.88 11.04
CA PHE A 160 6.44 0.59 10.99
C PHE A 160 7.85 0.70 11.59
N LEU A 161 8.60 1.73 11.18
CA LEU A 161 9.98 2.00 11.62
C LEU A 161 10.09 2.45 13.08
N ASP A 162 9.03 3.04 13.64
CA ASP A 162 9.03 3.41 15.06
C ASP A 162 9.09 2.16 15.98
N LYS A 163 10.26 1.92 16.58
CA LYS A 163 10.53 0.79 17.47
C LYS A 163 9.63 0.77 18.72
N ASN A 164 9.15 1.93 19.17
CA ASN A 164 8.29 2.03 20.34
C ASN A 164 6.82 1.67 20.04
N TYR A 165 6.44 1.69 18.76
CA TYR A 165 5.07 1.43 18.33
C TYR A 165 4.79 -0.08 18.20
N LYS A 166 4.19 -0.69 19.22
CA LYS A 166 3.86 -2.14 19.24
C LYS A 166 2.42 -2.40 18.77
N VAL A 167 2.28 -2.97 17.57
CA VAL A 167 0.97 -3.26 16.96
C VAL A 167 1.01 -4.55 16.13
N LEU A 168 -0.09 -5.31 16.12
CA LEU A 168 -0.18 -6.64 15.48
C LEU A 168 0.10 -6.60 13.97
N TRP A 169 -0.31 -5.54 13.27
CA TRP A 169 -0.15 -5.47 11.82
C TRP A 169 1.32 -5.45 11.39
N LYS A 170 2.26 -5.02 12.27
CA LYS A 170 3.70 -5.06 11.94
C LYS A 170 4.15 -6.48 11.64
N SER A 171 3.69 -7.46 12.40
CA SER A 171 4.00 -8.87 12.17
C SER A 171 3.45 -9.36 10.84
N THR A 172 2.24 -8.91 10.47
CA THR A 172 1.66 -9.21 9.15
C THR A 172 2.48 -8.58 8.02
N PHE A 173 2.90 -7.33 8.18
CA PHE A 173 3.72 -6.65 7.18
C PHE A 173 5.11 -7.31 7.04
N LYS A 174 5.77 -7.63 8.16
CA LYS A 174 7.04 -8.39 8.18
C LYS A 174 6.92 -9.74 7.46
N TYR A 175 5.79 -10.43 7.64
CA TYR A 175 5.53 -11.67 6.91
C TYR A 175 5.46 -11.44 5.38
N PHE A 176 4.81 -10.40 4.91
CA PHE A 176 4.76 -10.12 3.46
C PHE A 176 6.12 -9.69 2.91
N ILE A 177 6.87 -8.90 3.68
CA ILE A 177 8.22 -8.47 3.33
C ILE A 177 9.16 -9.68 3.22
N SER A 178 9.14 -10.61 4.18
CA SER A 178 10.04 -11.77 4.17
C SER A 178 9.81 -12.70 2.98
N LYS A 179 8.60 -12.67 2.40
CA LYS A 179 8.24 -13.39 1.17
C LYS A 179 8.69 -12.68 -0.11
N ILE A 180 9.20 -11.45 -0.05
CA ILE A 180 9.77 -10.80 -1.22
C ILE A 180 11.08 -11.50 -1.58
N LEU A 181 11.13 -12.05 -2.79
CA LEU A 181 12.25 -12.82 -3.33
C LEU A 181 12.73 -13.99 -2.46
N ASN A 182 11.95 -14.40 -1.43
CA ASN A 182 12.35 -15.38 -0.40
C ASN A 182 13.65 -15.03 0.36
N MET A 183 14.05 -13.75 0.38
CA MET A 183 15.29 -13.33 1.03
C MET A 183 15.19 -13.27 2.56
N ASN A 184 13.97 -13.39 3.13
CA ASN A 184 13.71 -13.29 4.57
C ASN A 184 14.23 -12.00 5.23
N LEU A 185 14.33 -10.91 4.46
CA LEU A 185 14.72 -9.59 4.95
C LEU A 185 13.62 -8.95 5.78
N SER A 186 13.98 -7.93 6.56
CA SER A 186 13.08 -7.18 7.43
C SER A 186 13.01 -5.70 7.03
N GLU A 187 13.60 -4.80 7.80
CA GLU A 187 13.65 -3.36 7.51
C GLU A 187 14.63 -3.04 6.37
N GLU A 188 15.59 -3.94 6.13
CA GLU A 188 16.64 -3.82 5.11
C GLU A 188 16.08 -3.77 3.68
N ILE A 189 14.84 -4.25 3.48
CA ILE A 189 14.18 -4.20 2.18
C ILE A 189 13.97 -2.78 1.66
N LEU A 190 13.98 -1.78 2.55
CA LEU A 190 13.80 -0.37 2.16
C LEU A 190 14.99 0.15 1.34
N PHE A 191 16.17 -0.45 1.46
CA PHE A 191 17.30 -0.14 0.59
C PHE A 191 17.15 -0.72 -0.82
N MET A 192 16.20 -1.62 -1.05
CA MET A 192 16.01 -2.25 -2.35
C MET A 192 15.13 -1.40 -3.28
N SER A 193 15.57 -1.20 -4.51
CA SER A 193 14.71 -0.82 -5.62
C SER A 193 13.96 -2.05 -6.11
N LEU A 194 12.70 -2.18 -5.68
CA LEU A 194 11.90 -3.36 -5.93
C LEU A 194 11.28 -3.37 -7.34
N PRO A 195 11.22 -4.52 -8.02
CA PRO A 195 10.54 -4.62 -9.30
C PRO A 195 9.02 -4.42 -9.14
N GLU A 196 8.37 -3.79 -10.13
CA GLU A 196 6.94 -3.47 -10.03
C GLU A 196 6.01 -4.71 -9.94
N ASN A 197 6.48 -5.85 -10.45
CA ASN A 197 5.70 -7.07 -10.64
C ASN A 197 5.71 -8.05 -9.45
N LEU A 198 5.73 -7.55 -8.21
CA LEU A 198 5.69 -8.41 -7.02
C LEU A 198 4.29 -9.01 -6.80
N LYS A 199 4.05 -10.26 -7.24
CA LYS A 199 2.74 -10.93 -7.01
C LYS A 199 2.49 -11.30 -5.55
N CYS A 200 3.54 -11.41 -4.74
CA CYS A 200 3.47 -11.88 -3.35
C CYS A 200 2.94 -10.84 -2.34
N ILE A 201 2.87 -9.55 -2.72
CA ILE A 201 2.48 -8.48 -1.80
C ILE A 201 1.15 -7.81 -2.18
N PRO A 202 0.30 -7.47 -1.19
CA PRO A 202 -0.87 -6.62 -1.39
C PRO A 202 -0.54 -5.29 -2.07
N ASN A 203 -1.46 -4.79 -2.90
CA ASN A 203 -1.28 -3.52 -3.63
C ASN A 203 -1.00 -2.32 -2.72
N VAL A 204 -1.58 -2.29 -1.51
CA VAL A 204 -1.35 -1.21 -0.53
C VAL A 204 0.14 -1.10 -0.18
N TYR A 205 0.85 -2.23 -0.07
CA TYR A 205 2.29 -2.23 0.18
C TYR A 205 3.10 -1.90 -1.07
N LYS A 206 2.63 -2.28 -2.26
CA LYS A 206 3.25 -1.81 -3.52
C LYS A 206 3.22 -0.29 -3.66
N GLU A 207 2.07 0.31 -3.37
CA GLU A 207 1.91 1.77 -3.36
C GLU A 207 2.83 2.43 -2.33
N MET A 208 3.09 1.76 -1.22
CA MET A 208 4.02 2.23 -0.19
C MET A 208 5.46 2.26 -0.67
N PHE A 209 5.94 1.15 -1.26
CA PHE A 209 7.29 1.11 -1.83
C PHE A 209 7.45 2.12 -2.95
N LYS A 210 6.47 2.23 -3.86
CA LYS A 210 6.48 3.28 -4.90
C LYS A 210 6.55 4.69 -4.30
N GLY A 211 5.79 4.96 -3.24
CA GLY A 211 5.84 6.25 -2.55
C GLY A 211 7.18 6.50 -1.85
N PHE A 212 7.83 5.45 -1.36
CA PHE A 212 9.15 5.53 -0.74
C PHE A 212 10.26 5.74 -1.78
N ASP A 213 10.20 5.03 -2.90
CA ASP A 213 11.14 5.19 -4.02
C ASP A 213 11.17 6.64 -4.52
N LEU A 214 10.03 7.33 -4.55
CA LEU A 214 9.93 8.75 -4.92
C LEU A 214 10.62 9.71 -3.95
N LEU A 215 10.79 9.31 -2.69
CA LEU A 215 11.47 10.12 -1.66
C LEU A 215 12.89 9.64 -1.39
N ARG A 216 13.32 8.51 -1.99
CA ARG A 216 14.60 7.90 -1.67
C ARG A 216 15.77 8.85 -1.91
N ASP A 217 15.71 9.61 -3.00
CA ASP A 217 16.76 10.57 -3.36
C ASP A 217 16.80 11.78 -2.42
N ASP A 218 15.70 12.07 -1.71
CA ASP A 218 15.59 13.17 -0.75
C ASP A 218 15.90 12.74 0.70
N ILE A 219 16.11 11.44 0.95
CA ILE A 219 16.39 10.89 2.28
C ILE A 219 17.90 10.72 2.42
N GLU A 220 18.52 11.56 3.25
CA GLU A 220 19.88 11.32 3.73
C GLU A 220 19.84 10.16 4.74
N PHE A 221 20.34 9.00 4.33
CA PHE A 221 20.59 7.90 5.26
C PHE A 221 21.80 8.25 6.13
N ASP A 222 21.62 8.25 7.45
CA ASP A 222 22.72 8.48 8.39
C ASP A 222 23.63 7.23 8.42
N LEU A 223 24.66 7.25 7.56
CA LEU A 223 25.68 6.21 7.43
C LEU A 223 26.40 5.89 8.76
N SER A 224 26.29 6.74 9.79
CA SER A 224 26.90 6.50 11.10
C SER A 224 26.12 5.50 11.97
N THR A 225 24.83 5.29 11.71
CA THR A 225 23.97 4.37 12.46
C THR A 225 23.61 3.10 11.70
N GLU A 226 23.72 3.12 10.37
CA GLU A 226 23.38 2.00 9.51
C GLU A 226 24.64 1.21 9.12
N ASN A 227 24.68 -0.04 9.56
CA ASN A 227 25.77 -0.93 9.22
C ASN A 227 25.67 -1.34 7.75
N VAL A 228 26.63 -0.89 6.92
CA VAL A 228 26.73 -1.24 5.48
C VAL A 228 26.63 -2.75 5.27
N TYR A 229 27.14 -3.54 6.22
CA TYR A 229 27.09 -5.00 6.21
C TYR A 229 25.67 -5.60 6.21
N ASP A 230 24.69 -4.91 6.81
CA ASP A 230 23.31 -5.39 6.86
C ASP A 230 22.49 -5.00 5.61
N GLN A 231 23.06 -4.21 4.69
CA GLN A 231 22.37 -3.86 3.46
C GLN A 231 22.15 -5.08 2.56
N PRO A 232 21.05 -5.12 1.79
CA PRO A 232 20.79 -6.17 0.84
C PRO A 232 21.79 -6.12 -0.31
N LEU A 233 22.23 -7.28 -0.76
CA LEU A 233 23.15 -7.43 -1.89
C LEU A 233 22.43 -7.22 -3.23
N PHE A 234 21.23 -7.76 -3.34
CA PHE A 234 20.43 -7.73 -4.58
C PHE A 234 19.42 -6.59 -4.56
N CYS A 235 19.08 -6.08 -5.74
CA CYS A 235 18.18 -4.93 -5.93
C CYS A 235 18.59 -3.65 -5.18
N ASN A 236 19.81 -3.55 -4.66
CA ASN A 236 20.28 -2.35 -3.97
C ASN A 236 20.83 -1.36 -5.02
N PRO A 237 20.31 -0.12 -5.12
CA PRO A 237 20.79 0.86 -6.08
C PRO A 237 22.25 1.28 -5.84
N ASN A 238 22.80 1.03 -4.65
CA ASN A 238 24.21 1.26 -4.34
C ASN A 238 25.12 0.08 -4.74
N VAL A 239 24.56 -1.09 -5.08
CA VAL A 239 25.30 -2.28 -5.52
C VAL A 239 24.94 -2.56 -6.97
N LEU A 240 25.78 -2.07 -7.88
CA LEU A 240 25.59 -2.15 -9.32
C LEU A 240 26.64 -3.05 -9.96
N PHE A 241 26.19 -3.89 -10.90
CA PHE A 241 27.05 -4.64 -11.81
C PHE A 241 26.65 -4.23 -13.23
N ASP A 242 27.61 -3.72 -14.01
CA ASP A 242 27.35 -3.13 -15.33
C ASP A 242 26.19 -2.11 -15.33
N GLU A 243 26.22 -1.17 -14.37
CA GLU A 243 25.22 -0.10 -14.16
C GLU A 243 23.79 -0.59 -13.87
N LYS A 244 23.60 -1.88 -13.59
CA LYS A 244 22.29 -2.47 -13.29
C LYS A 244 22.29 -3.19 -11.96
N THR A 245 21.12 -3.24 -11.32
CA THR A 245 20.89 -4.10 -10.17
C THR A 245 20.80 -5.55 -10.63
N VAL A 246 21.48 -6.44 -9.90
CA VAL A 246 21.53 -7.87 -10.22
C VAL A 246 20.63 -8.66 -9.26
N ILE A 247 20.11 -9.78 -9.76
CA ILE A 247 19.39 -10.77 -8.97
C ILE A 247 19.95 -12.14 -9.35
N TRP A 248 20.55 -12.84 -8.38
CA TRP A 248 21.01 -14.22 -8.56
C TRP A 248 20.22 -15.16 -7.65
N TYR A 249 19.34 -15.96 -8.26
CA TYR A 249 18.46 -16.86 -7.53
C TYR A 249 19.20 -17.96 -6.77
N ASP A 250 20.32 -18.46 -7.29
CA ASP A 250 21.10 -19.51 -6.63
C ASP A 250 21.69 -19.02 -5.29
N PHE A 251 22.15 -17.76 -5.26
CA PHE A 251 22.68 -17.13 -4.05
C PHE A 251 21.56 -16.88 -3.03
N ILE A 252 20.42 -16.38 -3.49
CA ILE A 252 19.25 -16.17 -2.64
C ILE A 252 18.78 -17.48 -2.02
N ASN A 253 18.73 -18.56 -2.81
CA ASN A 253 18.36 -19.90 -2.34
C ASN A 253 19.40 -20.48 -1.38
N ALA A 254 20.69 -20.13 -1.54
CA ALA A 254 21.76 -20.48 -0.62
C ALA A 254 21.76 -19.63 0.67
N GLY A 255 20.90 -18.61 0.77
CA GLY A 255 20.81 -17.71 1.91
C GLY A 255 21.83 -16.57 1.91
N ILE A 256 22.56 -16.36 0.81
CA ILE A 256 23.50 -15.25 0.63
C ILE A 256 22.69 -14.06 0.10
N VAL A 257 22.35 -13.11 0.97
CA VAL A 257 21.40 -12.03 0.64
C VAL A 257 21.86 -10.64 1.10
N GLN A 258 22.78 -10.55 2.07
CA GLN A 258 23.30 -9.31 2.61
C GLN A 258 24.79 -9.12 2.27
N VAL A 259 25.27 -7.88 2.34
CA VAL A 259 26.69 -7.56 2.09
C VAL A 259 27.61 -8.32 3.06
N LYS A 260 27.19 -8.54 4.31
CA LYS A 260 27.96 -9.32 5.28
C LYS A 260 28.22 -10.77 4.86
N ASP A 261 27.36 -11.34 4.02
CA ASP A 261 27.47 -12.73 3.59
C ASP A 261 28.61 -12.93 2.59
N ILE A 262 29.08 -11.83 1.96
CA ILE A 262 30.18 -11.82 1.00
C ILE A 262 31.43 -11.09 1.52
N SER A 263 31.31 -10.32 2.60
CA SER A 263 32.46 -9.66 3.20
C SER A 263 33.28 -10.67 4.02
N TYR A 264 34.51 -10.92 3.58
CA TYR A 264 35.48 -11.67 4.37
C TYR A 264 36.26 -10.69 5.25
N GLU A 265 36.39 -10.99 6.55
CA GLU A 265 37.45 -10.39 7.35
C GLU A 265 38.80 -10.91 6.82
N VAL A 266 39.67 -9.99 6.40
CA VAL A 266 41.06 -10.34 6.11
C VAL A 266 41.73 -10.68 7.44
N VAL A 267 41.78 -11.97 7.77
CA VAL A 267 42.62 -12.46 8.85
C VAL A 267 44.06 -12.35 8.36
N GLU A 268 44.81 -11.36 8.84
CA GLU A 268 46.20 -11.05 8.43
C GLU A 268 47.18 -12.24 8.52
N SER A 269 46.80 -13.33 9.19
CA SER A 269 47.63 -14.54 9.37
C SER A 269 47.27 -15.72 8.45
N PHE A 270 46.21 -15.66 7.64
CA PHE A 270 45.76 -16.83 6.86
C PHE A 270 46.58 -17.08 5.58
N PHE A 271 47.21 -16.03 5.04
CA PHE A 271 48.19 -16.14 3.96
C PHE A 271 49.60 -15.83 4.47
N THR A 272 50.09 -16.55 5.48
CA THR A 272 51.53 -16.64 5.68
C THR A 272 52.10 -17.43 4.50
N ARG A 273 52.58 -16.69 3.50
CA ARG A 273 53.49 -17.21 2.49
C ARG A 273 54.71 -17.71 3.27
N ASN A 274 54.78 -19.02 3.54
CA ASN A 274 56.01 -19.67 3.98
C ASN A 274 57.01 -19.55 2.83
N GLY A 275 57.76 -18.45 2.86
CA GLY A 275 58.83 -18.14 1.93
C GLY A 275 60.12 -17.93 2.72
N SER A 276 60.75 -19.06 3.07
CA SER A 276 62.20 -19.22 3.22
C SER A 276 62.51 -20.70 3.39
#